data_AF-A0A090WJU2-F1
#
_entry.id   AF-A0A090WJU2-F1
#
_cell.length_a   1.000
_cell.length_b   1.000
_cell.length_c   1.000
_cell.angle_alpha   90.00
_cell.angle_beta   90.00
_cell.angle_gamma   90.00
#
_symmetry.space_group_name_H-M   'P 1'
#
loop_
_entity.id
_entity.type
_entity.pdbx_description
1 polymer ?
#
loop_
_entity_poly.entity_id
_entity_poly.type
_entity_poly.pdbx_seq_one_letter_code
_entity_poly.pdbx_strand_id
1 'polypeptide(L)'
;MFLAVFSNSLQEEELENGTTRTVLKLPSVLAPVKAAVLPLVKKDGLPEIARNIIEELKWDFNVIYDEKDAVGRRYRRQDANGTPFCITVDHDTLEDNSVTIRHRDSMEQERVKIDDLRAIIKKDVDVRNWLQKMK
;
A
#
# COMPACT_ATOMS: atom_id res chain seq x y z
N MET A 1 4.82 15.43 -20.38
CA MET A 1 5.57 14.96 -19.19
C MET A 1 4.81 13.86 -18.45
N PHE A 2 3.54 14.04 -18.09
CA PHE A 2 2.70 13.02 -17.43
C PHE A 2 2.73 11.64 -18.13
N LEU A 3 2.44 11.59 -19.43
CA LEU A 3 2.43 10.34 -20.20
C LEU A 3 3.79 9.62 -20.22
N ALA A 4 4.90 10.37 -20.25
CA ALA A 4 6.24 9.80 -20.24
C ALA A 4 6.54 9.10 -18.90
N VAL A 5 6.10 9.68 -17.78
CA VAL A 5 6.23 9.05 -16.45
C VAL A 5 5.42 7.76 -16.40
N PHE A 6 4.16 7.77 -16.85
CA PHE A 6 3.32 6.57 -16.88
C PHE A 6 3.88 5.47 -17.77
N SER A 7 4.30 5.82 -19.00
CA SER A 7 4.85 4.85 -19.95
C SER A 7 6.14 4.20 -19.45
N ASN A 8 6.98 4.93 -18.71
CA ASN A 8 8.20 4.37 -18.12
C ASN A 8 7.94 3.58 -16.83
N SER A 9 6.85 3.89 -16.12
CA SER A 9 6.52 3.26 -14.84
C SER A 9 5.70 1.98 -14.99
N LEU A 10 4.97 1.82 -16.10
CA LEU A 10 4.16 0.63 -16.35
C LEU A 10 5.07 -0.54 -16.73
N GLN A 11 5.08 -1.59 -15.92
CA GLN A 11 5.92 -2.77 -16.10
C GLN A 11 5.08 -4.04 -15.97
N GLU A 12 5.46 -5.05 -16.74
CA GLU A 12 5.01 -6.42 -16.53
C GLU A 12 6.17 -7.22 -15.94
N GLU A 13 5.92 -7.89 -14.82
CA GLU A 13 6.92 -8.69 -14.12
C GLU A 13 6.47 -10.14 -14.03
N GLU A 14 7.38 -11.05 -14.37
CA GLU A 14 7.22 -12.48 -14.08
C GLU A 14 7.57 -12.75 -12.62
N LEU A 15 6.66 -13.41 -11.92
CA LEU A 15 6.88 -13.87 -10.55
C LEU A 15 7.43 -15.29 -10.54
N GLU A 16 8.07 -15.67 -9.45
CA GLU A 16 8.70 -16.99 -9.26
C GLU A 16 7.73 -18.17 -9.47
N ASN A 17 6.44 -17.95 -9.27
CA ASN A 17 5.39 -18.94 -9.47
C ASN A 17 4.93 -19.08 -10.94
N GLY A 18 5.63 -18.44 -11.89
CA GLY A 18 5.30 -18.45 -13.32
C GLY A 18 4.10 -17.57 -13.70
N THR A 19 3.56 -16.77 -12.77
CA THR A 19 2.48 -15.81 -13.07
C THR A 19 3.04 -14.43 -13.36
N THR A 20 2.43 -13.69 -14.27
CA THR A 20 2.80 -12.29 -14.53
C THR A 20 1.99 -11.35 -13.65
N ARG A 21 2.57 -10.21 -13.26
CA ARG A 21 1.86 -9.08 -12.66
C ARG A 21 2.11 -7.80 -13.46
N THR A 22 1.06 -7.01 -13.62
CA THR A 22 1.19 -5.62 -14.07
C THR A 22 1.40 -4.74 -12.85
N VAL A 23 2.45 -3.93 -12.87
CA VAL A 23 2.77 -2.99 -11.80
C VAL A 23 3.03 -1.62 -12.41
N LEU A 24 2.46 -0.58 -11.79
CA LEU A 24 2.73 0.80 -12.15
C LEU A 24 3.71 1.38 -11.12
N LYS A 25 5.01 1.25 -11.38
CA LYS A 25 6.11 1.67 -10.48
C LYS A 25 6.31 3.18 -10.44
N LEU A 26 5.24 3.92 -10.13
CA LEU A 26 5.35 5.36 -9.91
C LEU A 26 6.21 5.65 -8.68
N PRO A 27 7.09 6.65 -8.71
CA PRO A 27 7.70 7.15 -7.49
C PRO A 27 6.64 7.39 -6.41
N SER A 28 6.89 6.96 -5.18
CA SER A 28 5.89 7.01 -4.08
C SER A 28 5.34 8.44 -3.86
N VAL A 29 6.18 9.45 -4.10
CA VAL A 29 5.81 10.87 -4.07
C VAL A 29 4.77 11.26 -5.13
N LEU A 30 4.76 10.58 -6.29
CA LEU A 30 3.83 10.83 -7.40
C LEU A 30 2.60 9.91 -7.40
N ALA A 31 2.60 8.83 -6.60
CA ALA A 31 1.48 7.91 -6.56
C ALA A 31 0.15 8.62 -6.21
N PRO A 32 -0.95 8.42 -6.96
CA PRO A 32 -2.22 9.08 -6.67
C PRO A 32 -2.80 8.68 -5.32
N VAL A 33 -2.73 7.39 -5.00
CA VAL A 33 -3.09 6.82 -3.71
C VAL A 33 -1.80 6.37 -3.03
N LYS A 34 -1.58 6.80 -1.79
CA LYS A 34 -0.36 6.49 -1.04
C LYS A 34 -0.46 5.15 -0.32
N ALA A 35 -1.63 4.86 0.25
CA ALA A 35 -1.87 3.59 0.93
C ALA A 35 -3.29 3.06 0.66
N ALA A 36 -3.41 1.74 0.55
CA ALA A 36 -4.69 1.05 0.52
C ALA A 36 -4.83 0.21 1.79
N VAL A 37 -5.93 0.37 2.53
CA VAL A 37 -6.22 -0.40 3.74
C VAL A 37 -7.20 -1.53 3.41
N LEU A 38 -6.78 -2.76 3.72
CA LEU A 38 -7.35 -4.01 3.25
C LEU A 38 -7.69 -4.92 4.44
N PRO A 39 -8.94 -4.97 4.92
CA PRO A 39 -9.31 -5.96 5.93
C PRO A 39 -9.31 -7.36 5.33
N LEU A 40 -8.71 -8.33 6.02
CA LEU A 40 -8.58 -9.70 5.52
C LEU A 40 -9.95 -10.33 5.24
N VAL A 41 -10.89 -10.12 6.16
CA VAL A 41 -12.29 -10.56 6.05
C VAL A 41 -13.26 -9.40 6.28
N LYS A 42 -14.47 -9.54 5.74
CA LYS A 42 -15.55 -8.52 5.85
C LYS A 42 -16.37 -8.61 7.13
N LYS A 43 -15.80 -9.19 8.19
CA LYS A 43 -16.49 -9.50 9.44
C LYS A 43 -15.48 -9.46 10.58
N ASP A 44 -15.92 -9.85 11.78
CA ASP A 44 -15.06 -10.04 12.95
C ASP A 44 -14.36 -8.74 13.43
N GLY A 45 -14.96 -7.56 13.18
CA GLY A 45 -14.40 -6.28 13.68
C GLY A 45 -13.24 -5.70 12.85
N LEU A 46 -12.70 -6.47 11.88
CA LEU A 46 -11.58 -6.00 11.05
C LEU A 46 -11.94 -4.81 10.15
N PRO A 47 -13.14 -4.76 9.51
CA PRO A 47 -13.55 -3.59 8.76
C PRO A 47 -13.58 -2.30 9.58
N GLU A 48 -13.96 -2.38 10.85
CA GLU A 48 -14.02 -1.23 11.76
C GLU A 48 -12.62 -0.69 12.06
N ILE A 49 -11.66 -1.58 12.36
CA ILE A 49 -10.25 -1.20 12.56
C ILE A 49 -9.68 -0.59 11.28
N ALA A 50 -9.92 -1.23 10.12
CA ALA A 50 -9.46 -0.72 8.84
C ALA A 50 -10.01 0.69 8.52
N ARG A 51 -11.27 0.97 8.87
CA ARG A 51 -11.85 2.31 8.73
C ARG A 51 -11.21 3.31 9.69
N ASN A 52 -10.93 2.93 10.93
CA ASN A 52 -10.24 3.81 11.89
C ASN A 52 -8.85 4.21 11.39
N ILE A 53 -8.08 3.26 10.84
CA ILE A 53 -6.77 3.55 10.23
C ILE A 53 -6.91 4.58 9.09
N ILE A 54 -7.95 4.46 8.26
CA ILE A 54 -8.21 5.43 7.19
C ILE A 54 -8.53 6.81 7.75
N GLU A 55 -9.39 6.88 8.78
CA GLU A 55 -9.78 8.14 9.40
C GLU A 55 -8.58 8.89 10.00
N GLU A 56 -7.58 8.17 10.47
CA GLU A 56 -6.32 8.75 10.95
C GLU A 56 -5.41 9.20 9.79
N LEU A 57 -5.20 8.34 8.79
CA LEU A 57 -4.22 8.60 7.73
C LEU A 57 -4.71 9.59 6.65
N LYS A 58 -6.02 9.75 6.46
CA LYS A 58 -6.60 10.56 5.37
C LYS A 58 -6.24 12.04 5.41
N TRP A 59 -5.85 12.56 6.57
CA TRP A 59 -5.50 13.97 6.74
C TRP A 59 -4.11 14.31 6.16
N ASP A 60 -3.22 13.32 6.12
CA ASP A 60 -1.86 13.50 5.57
C ASP A 60 -1.71 12.89 4.18
N PHE A 61 -2.50 11.86 3.84
CA PHE A 61 -2.33 11.07 2.63
C PHE A 61 -3.64 10.76 1.94
N ASN A 62 -3.60 10.64 0.60
CA ASN A 62 -4.70 10.04 -0.12
C ASN A 62 -4.67 8.51 0.11
N VAL A 63 -5.65 8.01 0.86
CA VAL A 63 -5.77 6.61 1.23
C VAL A 63 -7.11 6.05 0.77
N ILE A 64 -7.16 4.74 0.49
CA ILE A 64 -8.40 4.08 0.06
C ILE A 64 -8.70 2.85 0.92
N TYR A 65 -9.98 2.58 1.06
CA TYR A 65 -10.49 1.33 1.63
C TYR A 65 -10.76 0.32 0.52
N ASP A 66 -10.30 -0.93 0.67
CA ASP A 66 -10.60 -1.98 -0.30
C ASP A 66 -10.80 -3.36 0.37
N GLU A 67 -12.06 -3.77 0.43
CA GLU A 67 -12.50 -5.06 0.97
C GLU A 67 -12.98 -6.05 -0.10
N LYS A 68 -12.96 -5.68 -1.39
CA LYS A 68 -13.55 -6.50 -2.46
C LYS A 68 -12.56 -7.57 -2.93
N ASP A 69 -13.03 -8.81 -3.04
CA ASP A 69 -12.23 -9.99 -3.44
C ASP A 69 -11.22 -10.47 -2.38
N ALA A 70 -10.49 -11.54 -2.69
CA ALA A 70 -9.41 -12.05 -1.84
C ALA A 70 -8.21 -11.08 -1.82
N VAL A 71 -7.48 -11.01 -0.70
CA VAL A 71 -6.38 -10.06 -0.48
C VAL A 71 -5.33 -10.07 -1.61
N GLY A 72 -4.96 -11.24 -2.13
CA GLY A 72 -4.01 -11.35 -3.24
C GLY A 72 -4.48 -10.64 -4.52
N ARG A 73 -5.78 -10.69 -4.84
CA ARG A 73 -6.34 -9.94 -5.98
C ARG A 73 -6.35 -8.44 -5.71
N ARG A 74 -6.53 -8.02 -4.46
CA ARG A 74 -6.44 -6.61 -4.05
C ARG A 74 -5.02 -6.09 -4.21
N TYR A 75 -4.01 -6.83 -3.76
CA TYR A 75 -2.60 -6.47 -3.99
C TYR A 75 -2.30 -6.29 -5.48
N ARG A 76 -2.72 -7.22 -6.35
CA ARG A 76 -2.53 -7.07 -7.81
C ARG A 76 -3.19 -5.81 -8.37
N ARG A 77 -4.41 -5.49 -7.92
CA ARG A 77 -5.11 -4.27 -8.30
C ARG A 77 -4.36 -3.02 -7.85
N GLN A 78 -3.86 -3.01 -6.62
CA GLN A 78 -3.12 -1.87 -6.07
C GLN A 78 -1.73 -1.71 -6.71
N ASP A 79 -1.05 -2.82 -7.02
CA ASP A 79 0.21 -2.84 -7.78
C ASP A 79 0.00 -2.19 -9.16
N ALA A 80 -1.06 -2.57 -9.89
CA ALA A 80 -1.41 -1.99 -11.19
C ALA A 80 -1.85 -0.51 -11.11
N ASN A 81 -2.49 -0.11 -10.01
CA ASN A 81 -2.85 1.30 -9.75
C ASN A 81 -1.65 2.16 -9.31
N GLY A 82 -0.52 1.53 -8.98
CA GLY A 82 0.69 2.18 -8.53
C GLY A 82 0.65 2.66 -7.07
N THR A 83 -0.25 2.11 -6.25
CA THR A 83 -0.32 2.39 -4.81
C THR A 83 0.91 1.83 -4.10
N PRO A 84 1.77 2.64 -3.46
CA PRO A 84 3.04 2.18 -2.87
C PRO A 84 2.86 1.22 -1.70
N PHE A 85 1.85 1.45 -0.86
CA PHE A 85 1.64 0.68 0.37
C PHE A 85 0.27 -0.01 0.38
N CYS A 86 0.25 -1.29 0.70
CA CYS A 86 -0.98 -2.00 1.05
C CYS A 86 -0.92 -2.39 2.53
N ILE A 87 -1.89 -1.97 3.31
CA ILE A 87 -1.97 -2.21 4.75
C ILE A 87 -3.06 -3.25 4.97
N THR A 88 -2.69 -4.43 5.44
CA THR A 88 -3.62 -5.52 5.72
C THR A 88 -3.90 -5.63 7.20
N VAL A 89 -5.19 -5.63 7.52
CA VAL A 89 -5.73 -5.82 8.87
C VAL A 89 -6.18 -7.27 8.98
N ASP A 90 -5.54 -8.02 9.86
CA ASP A 90 -5.76 -9.45 10.10
C ASP A 90 -6.35 -9.69 11.51
N HIS A 91 -6.63 -10.96 11.84
CA HIS A 91 -7.19 -11.32 13.14
C HIS A 91 -6.23 -11.01 14.29
N ASP A 92 -4.93 -11.17 14.07
CA ASP A 92 -3.89 -10.87 15.05
C ASP A 92 -3.88 -9.37 15.42
N THR A 93 -4.31 -8.50 14.50
CA THR A 93 -4.44 -7.04 14.76
C THR A 93 -5.36 -6.75 15.95
N LEU A 94 -6.38 -7.58 16.20
CA LEU A 94 -7.30 -7.42 17.33
C LEU A 94 -6.62 -7.61 18.69
N GLU A 95 -5.53 -8.38 18.73
CA GLU A 95 -4.81 -8.73 19.95
C GLU A 95 -3.58 -7.83 20.17
N ASP A 96 -2.84 -7.53 19.09
CA ASP A 96 -1.52 -6.89 19.16
C ASP A 96 -1.47 -5.44 18.65
N ASN A 97 -2.58 -4.93 18.12
CA ASN A 97 -2.70 -3.59 17.53
C ASN A 97 -1.63 -3.32 16.45
N SER A 98 -1.24 -4.36 15.71
CA SER A 98 -0.28 -4.29 14.61
C SER A 98 -0.90 -4.80 13.32
N VAL A 99 -0.41 -4.29 12.20
CA VAL A 99 -0.89 -4.59 10.86
C VAL A 99 0.26 -5.00 9.96
N THR A 100 -0.05 -5.68 8.87
CA THR A 100 0.94 -6.01 7.85
C THR A 100 0.97 -4.92 6.80
N ILE A 101 2.11 -4.25 6.62
CA ILE A 101 2.32 -3.34 5.50
C ILE A 101 3.12 -4.05 4.41
N ARG A 102 2.63 -3.97 3.17
CA ARG A 102 3.26 -4.52 1.97
C ARG A 102 3.73 -3.40 1.07
N HIS A 103 4.99 -3.50 0.63
CA HIS A 103 5.61 -2.59 -0.33
C HIS A 103 5.33 -3.05 -1.77
N ARG A 104 4.89 -2.13 -2.63
CA ARG A 104 4.56 -2.42 -4.03
C ARG A 104 5.76 -2.99 -4.81
N ASP A 105 6.89 -2.30 -4.71
CA ASP A 105 8.06 -2.56 -5.55
C ASP A 105 8.79 -3.83 -5.13
N SER A 106 9.15 -3.96 -3.84
CA SER A 106 9.87 -5.14 -3.31
C SER A 106 8.97 -6.35 -3.03
N MET A 107 7.65 -6.16 -2.96
CA MET A 107 6.68 -7.16 -2.49
C MET A 107 6.87 -7.61 -1.03
N GLU A 108 7.81 -7.00 -0.29
CA GLU A 108 8.08 -7.32 1.10
C GLU A 108 6.89 -6.98 1.98
N GLN A 109 6.67 -7.82 2.97
CA GLN A 109 5.63 -7.67 3.99
C GLN A 109 6.30 -7.57 5.35
N GLU A 110 5.97 -6.54 6.10
CA GLU A 110 6.47 -6.31 7.45
C GLU A 110 5.30 -6.06 8.40
N ARG A 111 5.40 -6.58 9.63
CA ARG A 111 4.39 -6.37 10.68
C ARG A 111 4.80 -5.16 11.50
N VAL A 112 3.95 -4.14 11.53
CA VAL A 112 4.22 -2.84 12.15
C VAL A 112 3.06 -2.41 13.02
N LYS A 113 3.32 -1.62 14.06
CA LYS A 113 2.24 -1.07 14.88
C LYS A 113 1.43 -0.07 14.08
N ILE A 114 0.13 0.01 14.36
CA ILE A 114 -0.76 0.99 13.71
C ILE A 114 -0.23 2.42 13.89
N ASP A 115 0.25 2.74 15.10
CA ASP A 115 0.82 4.06 15.43
C ASP A 115 2.03 4.46 14.58
N ASP A 116 2.78 3.47 14.05
CA ASP A 116 3.98 3.71 13.24
C ASP A 116 3.65 3.96 11.76
N LEU A 117 2.44 3.59 11.30
CA LEU A 117 2.04 3.67 9.88
C LEU A 117 2.22 5.07 9.31
N ARG A 118 1.79 6.10 10.06
CA ARG A 118 1.89 7.49 9.61
C ARG A 118 3.34 7.89 9.35
N ALA A 119 4.25 7.52 10.24
CA ALA A 119 5.66 7.84 10.13
C ALA A 119 6.32 7.10 8.96
N ILE A 120 6.01 5.80 8.80
CA ILE A 120 6.52 4.95 7.71
C ILE A 120 6.10 5.52 6.36
N ILE A 121 4.80 5.77 6.16
CA ILE A 121 4.27 6.30 4.91
C ILE A 121 4.89 7.67 4.61
N LYS A 122 4.90 8.58 5.61
CA LYS A 122 5.45 9.93 5.46
C LYS A 122 6.90 9.91 4.99
N LYS A 123 7.72 9.02 5.55
CA LYS A 123 9.15 8.93 5.23
C LYS A 123 9.38 8.72 3.73
N ASP A 124 8.53 7.94 3.09
CA ASP A 124 8.71 7.53 1.69
C ASP A 124 7.91 8.38 0.69
N VAL A 125 6.79 8.98 1.10
CA VAL A 125 6.00 9.87 0.22
C VAL A 125 6.42 11.33 0.31
N ASP A 126 7.29 11.68 1.26
CA ASP A 126 7.85 13.02 1.37
C ASP A 126 8.88 13.29 0.26
N VAL A 127 8.66 14.37 -0.49
CA VAL A 127 9.48 14.73 -1.66
C VAL A 127 10.93 15.00 -1.27
N ARG A 128 11.16 15.62 -0.11
CA ARG A 128 12.52 15.96 0.34
C ARG A 128 13.29 14.68 0.66
N ASN A 129 12.69 13.76 1.42
CA ASN A 129 13.32 12.48 1.75
C ASN A 129 13.60 11.66 0.49
N TRP A 130 12.64 11.63 -0.45
CA TRP A 130 12.79 10.91 -1.70
C TRP A 130 13.93 11.47 -2.56
N LEU A 131 14.02 12.80 -2.74
CA LEU A 131 15.10 13.44 -3.47
C LEU A 131 16.48 13.23 -2.82
N GLN A 132 16.54 13.16 -1.49
CA GLN A 132 17.78 12.87 -0.78
C GLN A 132 18.30 11.44 -1.05
N LYS A 133 17.40 10.46 -1.21
CA LYS A 133 17.77 9.07 -1.56
C LYS A 133 18.28 8.92 -3.00
N MET A 134 17.99 9.88 -3.89
CA MET A 134 18.41 9.84 -5.30
C MET A 134 19.76 10.49 -5.57
N LYS A 135 20.36 11.16 -4.58
CA LYS A 135 21.72 11.68 -4.66
C LYS A 135 22.72 10.57 -4.41
#